data_AF-A0A2N7VWK9-F1
#
_entry.id   AF-A0A2N7VWK9-F1
#
_cell.length_a   1.000
_cell.length_b   1.000
_cell.length_c   1.000
_cell.angle_alpha   90.00
_cell.angle_beta   90.00
_cell.angle_gamma   90.00
#
_symmetry.space_group_name_H-M   'P 1'
#
loop_
_entity.id
_entity.type
_entity.pdbx_description
1 polymer ?
#
loop_
_entity_poly.entity_id
_entity_poly.type
_entity_poly.pdbx_seq_one_letter_code
_entity_poly.pdbx_strand_id
1 'polypeptide(L)' 'MACLDFSAPGVLTPAEREIISQGLNALLRERYLAYEIAVKVALSRGHTQPSVTDFGLPDILRLSRMI' A
#
# COMPACT_ATOMS: atom_id res chain seq x y z
N MET A 1 -9.14 15.64 -16.16
CA MET A 1 -9.37 14.85 -14.93
C MET A 1 -8.26 15.25 -13.96
N ALA A 2 -8.55 16.13 -13.00
CA ALA A 2 -7.54 16.65 -12.09
C ALA A 2 -7.14 15.53 -11.11
N CYS A 3 -5.87 15.12 -11.15
CA CYS A 3 -5.32 14.24 -10.15
C CYS A 3 -5.11 15.09 -8.89
N LEU A 4 -6.05 15.06 -7.95
CA LEU A 4 -5.90 15.74 -6.68
C LEU A 4 -4.72 15.09 -5.96
N ASP A 5 -3.65 15.86 -5.75
CA ASP A 5 -2.55 15.45 -4.89
C ASP A 5 -3.02 15.54 -3.43
N PHE A 6 -3.63 14.45 -2.96
CA PHE A 6 -4.16 14.30 -1.60
C PHE A 6 -3.10 14.50 -0.50
N SER A 7 -1.82 14.55 -0.86
CA SER A 7 -0.73 14.79 0.08
C SER A 7 -0.48 16.27 0.39
N ALA A 8 -1.07 17.21 -0.35
CA ALA A 8 -0.78 18.63 -0.11
C ALA A 8 -1.36 19.12 1.24
N PRO A 9 -0.60 19.92 2.00
CA PRO A 9 -1.06 20.46 3.28
C PRO A 9 -2.28 21.34 3.08
N GLY A 10 -3.35 21.09 3.87
CA GLY A 10 -4.62 21.82 3.78
C GLY A 10 -5.66 21.27 2.79
N VAL A 11 -5.37 20.20 2.04
CA VAL A 11 -6.30 19.62 1.05
C VAL A 11 -7.37 18.72 1.69
N LEU A 12 -7.04 18.06 2.80
CA LEU A 12 -7.92 17.10 3.46
C LEU A 12 -8.30 17.57 4.86
N THR A 13 -9.60 17.51 5.15
CA THR A 13 -10.14 17.59 6.51
C THR A 13 -9.68 16.39 7.35
N PRO A 14 -9.72 16.48 8.69
CA PRO A 14 -9.39 15.33 9.56
C PRO A 14 -10.24 14.08 9.27
N ALA A 15 -11.53 14.26 8.94
CA ALA A 15 -12.41 13.14 8.61
C ALA A 15 -12.01 12.45 7.30
N GLU A 16 -11.63 13.20 6.28
CA GLU A 16 -11.16 12.61 5.01
C GLU A 16 -9.82 11.91 5.17
N ARG A 17 -8.90 12.46 6.00
CA ARG A 17 -7.63 11.79 6.35
C ARG A 17 -7.87 10.44 7.01
N GLU A 18 -8.81 10.38 7.95
CA GLU A 18 -9.18 9.14 8.64
C GLU A 18 -9.72 8.09 7.65
N ILE A 19 -10.64 8.49 6.76
CA ILE A 19 -11.20 7.58 5.73
C ILE A 19 -10.09 7.04 4.82
N ILE A 20 -9.18 7.90 4.37
CA ILE A 20 -8.07 7.50 3.49
C ILE A 20 -7.10 6.58 4.25
N SER A 21 -6.79 6.87 5.52
CA SER A 21 -5.96 6.02 6.38
C SER A 21 -6.54 4.62 6.51
N GLN A 22 -7.85 4.50 6.75
CA GLN A 22 -8.55 3.21 6.78
C GLN A 22 -8.42 2.45 5.46
N GLY A 23 -8.61 3.13 4.34
CA GLY A 23 -8.44 2.55 3.00
C GLY A 23 -7.01 2.06 2.73
N LEU A 24 -5.99 2.85 3.10
CA LEU A 24 -4.59 2.48 2.97
C LEU A 24 -4.24 1.29 3.85
N ASN A 25 -4.76 1.22 5.07
CA ASN A 25 -4.56 0.07 5.96
C ASN A 25 -5.19 -1.21 5.40
N ALA A 26 -6.41 -1.13 4.89
CA ALA A 26 -7.07 -2.26 4.25
C ALA A 26 -6.28 -2.73 3.01
N LEU A 27 -5.84 -1.79 2.16
CA LEU A 27 -5.06 -2.11 0.98
C LEU A 27 -3.70 -2.73 1.33
N LEU A 28 -3.01 -2.19 2.34
CA LEU A 28 -1.73 -2.72 2.83
C LEU A 28 -1.88 -4.19 3.25
N ARG A 29 -2.93 -4.51 4.00
CA ARG A 29 -3.24 -5.88 4.45
C ARG A 29 -3.40 -6.84 3.28
N GLU A 30 -4.26 -6.50 2.33
CA GLU A 30 -4.55 -7.39 1.19
C GLU A 30 -3.32 -7.56 0.28
N ARG A 31 -2.56 -6.50 0.03
CA ARG A 31 -1.33 -6.59 -0.77
C ARG A 31 -0.20 -7.32 -0.07
N TYR A 32 -0.09 -7.18 1.26
CA TYR A 32 0.86 -7.95 2.05
C TYR A 32 0.52 -9.45 2.00
N LEU A 33 -0.76 -9.81 2.11
CA LEU A 33 -1.21 -11.19 1.97
C LEU A 33 -0.88 -11.76 0.58
N ALA A 34 -1.09 -10.97 -0.48
CA ALA A 34 -0.73 -11.37 -1.83
C ALA A 34 0.79 -11.62 -1.99
N TYR A 35 1.62 -10.75 -1.41
CA TYR A 35 3.08 -10.92 -1.37
C TYR A 35 3.47 -12.22 -0.65
N GLU A 36 2.91 -12.48 0.54
CA GLU A 36 3.17 -13.71 1.30
C GLU A 36 2.81 -14.97 0.52
N ILE A 37 1.67 -14.97 -0.19
CA ILE A 37 1.27 -16.09 -1.04
C ILE A 37 2.28 -16.30 -2.18
N ALA A 38 2.72 -15.22 -2.83
CA ALA A 38 3.69 -15.29 -3.92
C ALA A 38 5.06 -15.79 -3.44
N VAL A 39 5.52 -15.34 -2.27
CA VAL A 39 6.74 -15.84 -1.61
C VAL A 39 6.63 -17.34 -1.35
N LYS A 40 5.52 -17.81 -0.77
CA LYS A 40 5.31 -19.25 -0.51
C LYS A 40 5.39 -20.08 -1.78
N VAL A 41 4.78 -19.61 -2.88
CA VAL A 41 4.86 -20.29 -4.18
C VAL A 41 6.30 -20.29 -4.72
N ALA A 42 6.99 -19.14 -4.68
CA ALA A 42 8.38 -19.04 -5.16
C ALA A 42 9.31 -19.99 -4.40
N LEU A 43 9.21 -20.02 -3.06
CA LEU A 43 9.97 -20.93 -2.21
C LEU A 43 9.68 -22.39 -2.52
N SER A 44 8.40 -22.76 -2.71
CA SER A 44 8.02 -24.14 -3.05
C SER A 44 8.59 -24.64 -4.39
N ARG A 45 8.96 -23.71 -5.28
CA ARG A 45 9.49 -23.99 -6.62
C ARG A 45 10.99 -23.76 -6.75
N GLY A 46 11.67 -23.34 -5.67
CA GLY A 46 13.10 -23.00 -5.70
C GLY A 46 13.41 -21.75 -6.53
N HIS A 47 12.44 -20.84 -6.68
CA HIS A 47 12.63 -19.57 -7.38
C HIS A 47 13.05 -18.45 -6.44
N THR A 48 13.63 -17.40 -7.01
CA THR A 48 13.88 -16.14 -6.30
C THR A 48 12.56 -15.56 -5.80
N GLN A 49 12.57 -15.05 -4.57
CA GLN A 49 11.40 -14.41 -3.98
C GLN A 49 11.07 -13.09 -4.71
N PRO A 50 9.77 -12.76 -4.87
CA PRO A 50 9.39 -11.44 -5.37
C PRO A 50 9.81 -10.36 -4.38
N SER A 51 9.93 -9.12 -4.85
CA SER A 51 10.18 -7.96 -4.00
C SER A 51 8.87 -7.40 -3.44
N VAL A 52 8.91 -6.82 -2.25
CA VAL A 52 7.79 -6.04 -1.68
C VAL A 52 7.38 -4.85 -2.57
N THR A 53 8.29 -4.37 -3.42
CA THR A 53 8.03 -3.33 -4.42
C THR A 53 7.09 -3.81 -5.52
N ASP A 54 7.15 -5.10 -5.88
CA ASP A 54 6.28 -5.70 -6.92
C ASP A 54 4.80 -5.70 -6.47
N PHE A 55 4.57 -5.58 -5.16
CA PHE A 55 3.26 -5.46 -4.53
C PHE A 55 2.95 -4.03 -4.06
N GLY A 56 3.82 -3.06 -4.33
CA GLY A 56 3.62 -1.65 -4.00
C GLY A 56 3.50 -1.36 -2.50
N LEU A 57 3.99 -2.23 -1.62
CA LEU A 57 3.92 -2.03 -0.17
C LEU A 57 4.65 -0.76 0.30
N PRO A 58 5.86 -0.44 -0.21
CA PRO A 58 6.56 0.78 0.20
C PRO A 58 5.80 2.06 -0.15
N ASP A 59 5.10 2.10 -1.28
CA ASP A 59 4.30 3.25 -1.70
C ASP A 59 3.08 3.45 -0.81
N ILE A 60 2.38 2.37 -0.46
CA ILE A 60 1.25 2.44 0.47
C ILE A 60 1.72 2.98 1.82
N LEU A 61 2.82 2.43 2.36
CA LEU A 61 3.40 2.91 3.62
C LEU A 61 3.86 4.37 3.55
N ARG A 62 4.39 4.80 2.39
CA ARG A 62 4.77 6.19 2.16
C ARG A 62 3.55 7.10 2.18
N LEU A 63 2.48 6.72 1.48
CA LEU A 63 1.21 7.47 1.50
C LEU A 63 0.61 7.50 2.91
N SER A 64 0.61 6.40 3.66
CA SER A 64 0.11 6.36 5.04
C SER A 64 0.84 7.31 5.98
N ARG A 65 2.10 7.66 5.72
CA ARG A 65 2.86 8.66 6.51
C ARG A 65 2.56 10.10 6.10
N MET A 66 2.00 10.31 4.92
CA MET A 66 1.69 11.63 4.35
C MET A 66 0.24 12.07 4.64
N ILE A 67 -0.62 11.11 5.00
CA ILE A 67 -2.03 11.32 5.36
C ILE A 67 -2.18 11.61 6.85
#